data_AF-A0A928FC82-F1
#
_entry.id   AF-A0A928FC82-F1
#
_cell.length_a   1.000
_cell.length_b   1.000
_cell.length_c   1.000
_cell.angle_alpha   90.00
_cell.angle_beta   90.00
_cell.angle_gamma   90.00
#
_symmetry.space_group_name_H-M   'P 1'
#
loop_
_entity.id
_entity.type
_entity.pdbx_description
1 polymer ?
#
loop_
_entity_poly.entity_id
_entity_poly.type
_entity_poly.pdbx_seq_one_letter_code
_entity_poly.pdbx_strand_id
1 'polypeptide(L)'
;MKRLITWSWLLNKRLLKKPSFVAILLLVPLVVASFAVASESKSGMLTVAVAAEEKCDIYAQILDRLEKGSWLISIVEAEAEAAREAVKSGSVDAAWVFSDDLEKRFADFADGKISEKSLVTVYQREESVLLQMAREKLLASMYPQLSYSLYSDFVHDKYPALDADEEELRGYYDAVDAEGDDLFRIVYPDGEVIKSDEGYLLSPVRGLLSVLTVIGGLAASMFYLRDEREMRFALVSENKRFVISLIYSLVAVMDIAVASLIALAATGLSVGIGRELLLCLMLALSTVGFCTLMRLIVPKEELIGALIPVVAVAMIALCPIFINVNVPSWLRMLIPAGGYLAAVHSNLEILRWSVCIAFIFTGSFCIFKLKQFFISNIKR
;
A
#
# COMPACT_ATOMS: atom_id res chain seq x y z
N MET A 1 -24.73 8.04 -32.07
CA MET A 1 -23.63 7.22 -31.50
C MET A 1 -22.33 7.29 -32.30
N LYS A 2 -22.30 6.95 -33.60
CA LYS A 2 -21.05 6.97 -34.41
C LYS A 2 -20.25 8.28 -34.30
N ARG A 3 -20.90 9.45 -34.44
CA ARG A 3 -20.24 10.77 -34.34
C ARG A 3 -19.61 11.07 -32.97
N LEU A 4 -20.20 10.58 -31.88
CA LEU A 4 -19.66 10.76 -30.52
C LEU A 4 -18.40 9.90 -30.33
N ILE A 5 -18.42 8.65 -30.80
CA ILE A 5 -17.28 7.74 -30.72
C ILE A 5 -16.10 8.29 -31.54
N THR A 6 -16.35 8.75 -32.77
CA THR A 6 -15.30 9.36 -33.61
C THR A 6 -14.73 10.61 -32.94
N TRP A 7 -15.58 11.43 -32.31
CA TRP A 7 -15.13 12.62 -31.60
C TRP A 7 -14.29 12.29 -30.37
N SER A 8 -14.71 11.32 -29.54
CA SER A 8 -13.93 10.84 -28.39
C SER A 8 -12.59 10.27 -28.82
N TRP A 9 -12.53 9.54 -29.93
CA TRP A 9 -11.28 9.03 -30.49
C TRP A 9 -10.33 10.15 -30.96
N LEU A 10 -10.86 11.16 -31.65
CA LEU A 10 -10.07 12.33 -32.07
C LEU A 10 -9.57 13.14 -30.86
N LEU A 11 -10.36 13.22 -29.81
CA LEU A 11 -10.02 13.89 -28.55
C LEU A 11 -8.88 13.15 -27.84
N ASN A 12 -8.96 11.82 -27.73
CA ASN A 12 -7.89 10.99 -27.19
C ASN A 12 -6.59 11.16 -27.98
N LYS A 13 -6.64 11.04 -29.32
CA LYS A 13 -5.47 11.26 -30.19
C LYS A 13 -4.84 12.65 -29.98
N ARG A 14 -5.63 13.65 -29.62
CA ARG A 14 -5.13 15.00 -29.34
C ARG A 14 -4.52 15.10 -27.93
N LEU A 15 -5.12 14.47 -26.92
CA LEU A 15 -4.56 14.40 -25.57
C LEU A 15 -3.19 13.71 -25.58
N LEU A 16 -3.05 12.59 -26.28
CA LEU A 16 -1.78 11.87 -26.43
C LEU A 16 -0.69 12.67 -27.18
N LYS A 17 -1.05 13.75 -27.87
CA LYS A 17 -0.08 14.69 -28.48
C LYS A 17 0.35 15.81 -27.54
N LYS A 18 -0.30 15.98 -26.38
CA LYS A 18 0.08 16.99 -25.40
C LYS A 18 1.22 16.44 -24.53
N PRO A 19 2.39 17.10 -24.49
CA PRO A 19 3.56 16.57 -23.79
C PRO A 19 3.30 16.39 -22.29
N SER A 20 2.54 17.30 -21.67
CA SER A 20 2.15 17.22 -20.26
C SER A 20 1.24 16.04 -19.95
N PHE A 21 0.35 15.64 -20.86
CA PHE A 21 -0.51 14.47 -20.67
C PHE A 21 0.30 13.17 -20.77
N VAL A 22 1.18 13.08 -21.76
CA VAL A 22 2.09 11.94 -21.91
C VAL A 22 3.03 11.82 -20.71
N ALA A 23 3.53 12.93 -20.17
CA ALA A 23 4.34 12.92 -18.95
C ALA A 23 3.60 12.30 -17.76
N ILE A 24 2.31 12.63 -17.56
CA ILE A 24 1.48 12.02 -16.51
C ILE A 24 1.29 10.52 -16.77
N LEU A 25 1.07 10.12 -18.02
CA LEU A 25 0.92 8.72 -18.39
C LEU A 25 2.20 7.91 -18.14
N LEU A 26 3.37 8.50 -18.38
CA LEU A 26 4.68 7.90 -18.10
C LEU A 26 5.05 7.88 -16.62
N LEU A 27 4.48 8.76 -15.80
CA LEU A 27 4.65 8.71 -14.34
C LEU A 27 4.05 7.44 -13.74
N VAL A 28 3.00 6.88 -14.34
CA VAL A 28 2.38 5.63 -13.88
C VAL A 28 3.38 4.45 -13.85
N PRO A 29 3.99 4.04 -14.97
CA PRO A 29 4.98 2.96 -14.94
C PRO A 29 6.25 3.36 -14.18
N LEU A 30 6.62 4.64 -14.15
CA LEU A 30 7.78 5.10 -13.38
C LEU A 30 7.60 4.85 -11.89
N VAL A 31 6.43 5.19 -11.32
CA VAL A 31 6.14 4.94 -9.90
C VAL A 31 6.18 3.45 -9.61
N VAL A 32 5.53 2.62 -10.42
CA VAL A 32 5.55 1.17 -10.22
C VAL A 32 6.95 0.59 -10.31
N ALA A 33 7.73 0.98 -11.32
CA ALA A 33 9.11 0.53 -11.48
C ALA A 33 10.00 0.97 -10.30
N SER A 34 9.80 2.19 -9.78
CA SER A 34 10.56 2.69 -8.63
C SER A 34 10.33 1.83 -7.40
N PHE A 35 9.07 1.46 -7.14
CA PHE A 35 8.72 0.59 -6.01
C PHE A 35 9.12 -0.87 -6.25
N ALA A 36 9.06 -1.37 -7.49
CA ALA A 36 9.55 -2.71 -7.83
C ALA A 36 11.05 -2.83 -7.58
N VAL A 37 11.86 -1.87 -8.05
CA VAL A 37 13.31 -1.83 -7.81
C VAL A 37 13.63 -1.68 -6.32
N ALA A 38 12.86 -0.85 -5.60
CA ALA A 38 13.02 -0.73 -4.15
C ALA A 38 12.71 -2.06 -3.43
N SER A 39 11.71 -2.81 -3.92
CA SER A 39 11.33 -4.12 -3.37
C SER A 39 12.35 -5.21 -3.64
N GLU A 40 13.11 -5.15 -4.73
CA GLU A 40 14.16 -6.13 -5.04
C GLU A 40 15.46 -5.91 -4.25
N SER A 41 15.62 -4.75 -3.61
CA SER A 41 16.83 -4.48 -2.84
C SER A 41 16.85 -5.32 -1.55
N LYS A 42 17.90 -6.13 -1.37
CA LYS A 42 18.15 -6.98 -0.17
C LYS A 42 18.31 -6.19 1.14
N SER A 43 18.22 -4.86 1.09
CA SER A 43 18.20 -4.02 2.28
C SER A 43 16.78 -4.02 2.80
N GLY A 44 16.53 -4.84 3.82
CA GLY A 44 15.26 -4.82 4.52
C GLY A 44 14.90 -3.41 5.03
N MET A 45 13.61 -3.15 5.13
CA MET A 45 13.05 -1.85 5.52
C MET A 45 13.51 -1.38 6.91
N LEU A 46 13.91 -2.33 7.76
CA LEU A 46 14.55 -2.13 9.05
C LEU A 46 15.97 -2.69 9.01
N THR A 47 16.95 -1.94 9.51
CA THR A 47 18.27 -2.49 9.81
C THR A 47 18.31 -2.93 11.25
N VAL A 48 18.57 -4.20 11.50
CA VAL A 48 18.63 -4.78 12.84
C VAL A 48 20.03 -5.29 13.11
N ALA A 49 20.65 -4.75 14.15
CA ALA A 49 21.92 -5.25 14.63
C ALA A 49 21.68 -6.52 15.47
N VAL A 50 22.37 -7.61 15.16
CA VAL A 50 22.30 -8.84 15.94
C VAL A 50 23.64 -9.06 16.63
N ALA A 51 23.58 -9.32 17.93
CA ALA A 51 24.75 -9.58 18.76
C ALA A 51 24.53 -10.86 19.58
N ALA A 52 25.56 -11.70 19.65
CA ALA A 52 25.62 -12.85 20.56
C ALA A 52 27.06 -12.94 21.09
N GLU A 53 27.22 -13.10 22.41
CA GLU A 53 28.55 -13.33 23.00
C GLU A 53 29.02 -14.77 22.74
N GLU A 54 28.08 -15.74 22.73
CA GLU A 54 28.33 -17.14 22.37
C GLU A 54 27.56 -17.50 21.09
N LYS A 55 28.30 -17.95 20.06
CA LYS A 55 27.73 -18.41 18.79
C LYS A 55 27.55 -19.93 18.82
N CYS A 56 26.39 -20.38 19.27
CA CYS A 56 26.02 -21.79 19.30
C CYS A 56 25.22 -22.22 18.05
N ASP A 57 24.97 -23.52 17.90
CA ASP A 57 24.24 -24.07 16.75
C ASP A 57 22.79 -23.57 16.70
N ILE A 58 22.16 -23.35 17.86
CA ILE A 58 20.82 -22.75 17.96
C ILE A 58 20.82 -21.33 17.39
N TYR A 59 21.84 -20.52 17.72
CA TYR A 59 21.98 -19.16 17.20
C TYR A 59 22.15 -19.14 15.68
N ALA A 60 22.98 -20.04 15.13
CA ALA A 60 23.17 -20.17 13.69
C ALA A 60 21.87 -20.56 12.96
N GLN A 61 21.08 -21.47 13.52
CA GLN A 61 19.79 -21.87 12.96
C GLN A 61 18.74 -20.74 13.01
N ILE A 62 18.73 -19.94 14.08
CA ILE A 62 17.86 -18.76 14.19
C ILE A 62 18.24 -17.72 13.13
N LEU A 63 19.53 -17.42 12.96
CA LEU A 63 20.02 -16.50 11.94
C LEU A 63 19.68 -16.98 10.53
N ASP A 64 19.92 -18.25 10.21
CA ASP A 64 19.62 -18.82 8.90
C ASP A 64 18.12 -18.70 8.56
N ARG A 65 17.23 -18.94 9.53
CA ARG A 65 15.77 -18.73 9.37
C ARG A 65 15.40 -17.26 9.22
N LEU A 66 16.04 -16.37 9.96
CA LEU A 66 15.82 -14.93 9.83
C LEU A 66 16.29 -14.41 8.45
N GLU A 67 17.42 -14.89 7.94
CA GLU A 67 17.96 -14.48 6.64
C GLU A 67 17.17 -15.06 5.45
N LYS A 68 16.76 -16.34 5.53
CA LYS A 68 15.97 -16.99 4.47
C LYS A 68 14.55 -16.46 4.35
N GLY A 69 14.03 -15.80 5.38
CA GLY A 69 12.63 -15.40 5.47
C GLY A 69 12.38 -13.92 5.79
N SER A 70 13.36 -13.01 5.72
CA SER A 70 13.12 -11.59 6.04
C SER A 70 13.56 -10.61 4.94
N TRP A 71 12.60 -10.18 4.13
CA TRP A 71 12.70 -8.96 3.32
C TRP A 71 12.49 -7.69 4.17
N LEU A 72 11.87 -7.82 5.36
CA LEU A 72 11.59 -6.70 6.25
C LEU A 72 12.85 -6.22 6.98
N ILE A 73 13.83 -7.11 7.20
CA ILE A 73 14.94 -6.91 8.12
C ILE A 73 16.26 -7.13 7.41
N SER A 74 17.12 -6.12 7.40
CA SER A 74 18.53 -6.27 7.08
C SER A 74 19.29 -6.57 8.37
N ILE A 75 19.92 -7.74 8.42
CA ILE A 75 20.69 -8.16 9.60
C ILE A 75 22.12 -7.67 9.46
N VAL A 76 22.62 -7.05 10.51
CA VAL A 76 24.03 -6.65 10.64
C VAL A 76 24.57 -7.27 11.91
N GLU A 77 25.59 -8.13 11.81
CA GLU A 77 26.28 -8.62 13.00
C GLU A 77 27.08 -7.48 13.64
N ALA A 78 26.95 -7.33 14.96
CA ALA A 78 27.72 -6.37 15.75
C ALA A 78 27.97 -6.90 17.16
N GLU A 79 28.98 -6.37 17.85
CA GLU A 79 29.15 -6.62 19.28
C GLU A 79 28.02 -5.98 20.09
N ALA A 80 27.69 -6.54 21.26
CA ALA A 80 26.54 -6.12 22.06
C ALA A 80 26.56 -4.61 22.42
N GLU A 81 27.73 -4.08 22.76
CA GLU A 81 27.90 -2.66 23.09
C GLU A 81 27.79 -1.77 21.85
N ALA A 82 28.44 -2.16 20.74
CA ALA A 82 28.37 -1.46 19.46
C ALA A 82 26.94 -1.46 18.89
N ALA A 83 26.20 -2.56 19.03
CA ALA A 83 24.81 -2.67 18.60
C ALA A 83 23.90 -1.70 19.39
N ARG A 84 24.12 -1.56 20.70
CA ARG A 84 23.37 -0.60 21.54
C ARG A 84 23.69 0.84 21.16
N GLU A 85 24.95 1.15 20.88
CA GLU A 85 25.34 2.49 20.43
C GLU A 85 24.80 2.82 19.04
N ALA A 86 24.77 1.85 18.14
CA ALA A 86 24.19 1.98 16.80
C ALA A 86 22.69 2.33 16.84
N VAL A 87 21.93 1.76 17.78
CA VAL A 87 20.51 2.12 17.98
C VAL A 87 20.39 3.56 18.50
N LYS A 88 21.28 3.98 19.42
CA LYS A 88 21.29 5.34 19.97
C LYS A 88 21.68 6.40 18.95
N SER A 89 22.64 6.10 18.08
CA SER A 89 23.10 6.99 17.01
C SER A 89 22.12 7.04 15.83
N GLY A 90 21.21 6.07 15.73
CA GLY A 90 20.23 5.95 14.65
C GLY A 90 20.79 5.32 13.38
N SER A 91 21.94 4.64 13.45
CA SER A 91 22.49 3.88 12.33
C SER A 91 21.79 2.54 12.10
N VAL A 92 21.09 2.01 13.12
CA VAL A 92 20.21 0.83 13.03
C VAL A 92 18.88 1.11 13.74
N ASP A 93 17.82 0.43 13.31
CA ASP A 93 16.46 0.61 13.82
C ASP A 93 16.20 -0.18 15.12
N ALA A 94 16.82 -1.36 15.24
CA ALA A 94 16.81 -2.16 16.46
C ALA A 94 18.11 -2.93 16.66
N ALA A 95 18.35 -3.38 17.89
CA ALA A 95 19.39 -4.34 18.21
C ALA A 95 18.82 -5.51 19.02
N TRP A 96 19.18 -6.72 18.63
CA TRP A 96 18.84 -7.97 19.30
C TRP A 96 20.10 -8.58 19.90
N VAL A 97 20.18 -8.57 21.22
CA VAL A 97 21.30 -9.12 21.96
C VAL A 97 20.88 -10.46 22.55
N PHE A 98 21.37 -11.55 21.95
CA PHE A 98 21.22 -12.91 22.45
C PHE A 98 22.09 -13.11 23.68
N SER A 99 21.58 -13.92 24.61
CA SER A 99 22.27 -14.21 25.85
C SER A 99 23.37 -15.26 25.70
N ASP A 100 24.39 -15.14 26.54
CA ASP A 100 25.61 -15.95 26.50
C ASP A 100 25.31 -17.45 26.72
N ASP A 101 24.39 -17.79 27.63
CA ASP A 101 23.94 -19.19 27.85
C ASP A 101 22.66 -19.55 27.07
N LEU A 102 22.61 -19.29 25.75
CA LEU A 102 21.38 -19.47 24.97
C LEU A 102 20.82 -20.90 25.08
N GLU A 103 21.64 -21.92 24.85
CA GLU A 103 21.21 -23.34 24.89
C GLU A 103 20.64 -23.76 26.24
N LYS A 104 21.36 -23.47 27.33
CA LYS A 104 20.92 -23.80 28.68
C LYS A 104 19.61 -23.10 29.03
N ARG A 105 19.42 -21.86 28.56
CA ARG A 105 18.18 -21.11 28.84
C ARG A 105 17.00 -21.63 28.04
N PHE A 106 17.21 -22.13 26.82
CA PHE A 106 16.17 -22.84 26.08
C PHE A 106 15.76 -24.12 26.81
N ALA A 107 16.74 -24.90 27.32
CA ALA A 107 16.47 -26.09 28.12
C ALA A 107 15.75 -25.77 29.45
N ASP A 108 16.21 -24.77 30.21
CA ASP A 108 15.55 -24.34 31.43
C ASP A 108 14.10 -23.87 31.18
N PHE A 109 13.86 -23.20 30.05
CA PHE A 109 12.52 -22.80 29.64
C PHE A 109 11.63 -24.00 29.33
N ALA A 110 12.16 -25.02 28.65
CA ALA A 110 11.45 -26.26 28.35
C ALA A 110 11.08 -27.04 29.63
N ASP A 111 11.98 -27.06 30.62
CA ASP A 111 11.78 -27.60 31.97
C ASP A 111 10.76 -26.82 32.81
N GLY A 112 10.18 -25.73 32.30
CA GLY A 112 9.27 -24.86 33.04
C GLY A 112 9.94 -24.03 34.13
N LYS A 113 11.28 -23.93 34.14
CA LYS A 113 12.03 -23.04 35.03
C LYS A 113 11.95 -21.62 34.47
N ILE A 114 11.27 -20.74 35.20
CA ILE A 114 11.20 -19.32 34.84
C ILE A 114 12.54 -18.68 35.22
N SER A 115 13.43 -18.48 34.25
CA SER A 115 14.65 -17.71 34.44
C SER A 115 14.32 -16.21 34.52
N GLU A 116 14.91 -15.50 35.49
CA GLU A 116 14.77 -14.03 35.61
C GLU A 116 15.44 -13.28 34.44
N LYS A 117 16.33 -13.95 33.70
CA LYS A 117 17.06 -13.34 32.58
C LYS A 117 16.39 -13.67 31.25
N SER A 118 16.20 -12.64 30.42
CA SER A 118 15.62 -12.76 29.07
C SER A 118 16.45 -13.66 28.15
N LEU A 119 15.82 -14.36 27.21
CA LEU A 119 16.53 -15.09 26.13
C LEU A 119 17.22 -14.11 25.18
N VAL A 120 16.48 -13.08 24.77
CA VAL A 120 16.95 -12.00 23.89
C VAL A 120 16.58 -10.66 24.52
N THR A 121 17.53 -9.73 24.51
CA THR A 121 17.29 -8.35 24.92
C THR A 121 17.14 -7.47 23.68
N VAL A 122 15.98 -6.82 23.54
CA VAL A 122 15.64 -5.98 22.37
C VAL A 122 15.81 -4.50 22.72
N TYR A 123 16.71 -3.82 22.02
CA TYR A 123 16.85 -2.36 22.05
C TYR A 123 16.23 -1.76 20.80
N GLN A 124 15.34 -0.77 20.95
CA GLN A 124 14.70 -0.09 19.83
C GLN A 124 14.42 1.38 20.17
N ARG A 125 14.33 2.25 19.16
CA ARG A 125 14.13 3.70 19.36
C ARG A 125 12.69 4.05 19.73
N GLU A 126 11.75 3.77 18.83
CA GLU A 126 10.31 4.04 19.01
C GLU A 126 9.51 2.82 18.56
N GLU A 127 8.37 2.57 19.21
CA GLU A 127 7.52 1.45 18.86
C GLU A 127 6.77 1.73 17.54
N SER A 128 7.10 0.98 16.50
CA SER A 128 6.43 1.04 15.19
C SER A 128 5.80 -0.31 14.87
N VAL A 129 4.77 -0.30 14.03
CA VAL A 129 4.12 -1.53 13.54
C VAL A 129 5.14 -2.46 12.88
N LEU A 130 6.13 -1.90 12.19
CA LEU A 130 7.21 -2.66 11.54
C LEU A 130 8.12 -3.34 12.57
N LEU A 131 8.48 -2.64 13.66
CA LEU A 131 9.30 -3.21 14.73
C LEU A 131 8.53 -4.27 15.52
N GLN A 132 7.21 -4.13 15.67
CA GLN A 132 6.36 -5.19 16.22
C GLN A 132 6.36 -6.41 15.31
N MET A 133 6.18 -6.24 13.99
CA MET A 133 6.26 -7.34 13.02
C MET A 133 7.64 -8.01 13.02
N ALA A 134 8.72 -7.22 13.13
CA ALA A 134 10.07 -7.74 13.23
C ALA A 134 10.27 -8.61 14.49
N ARG A 135 9.64 -8.24 15.62
CA ARG A 135 9.64 -9.05 16.84
C ARG A 135 8.84 -10.34 16.68
N GLU A 136 7.67 -10.30 16.04
CA GLU A 136 6.91 -11.52 15.75
C GLU A 136 7.71 -12.48 14.87
N LYS A 137 8.46 -11.97 13.88
CA LYS A 137 9.36 -12.79 13.06
C LYS A 137 10.55 -13.34 13.85
N LEU A 138 11.14 -12.56 14.75
CA LEU A 138 12.15 -13.04 15.70
C LEU A 138 11.59 -14.21 16.54
N LEU A 139 10.40 -14.05 17.11
CA LEU A 139 9.74 -15.12 17.87
C LEU A 139 9.45 -16.35 16.99
N ALA A 140 8.97 -16.15 15.76
CA ALA A 140 8.74 -17.22 14.79
C ALA A 140 10.02 -18.01 14.47
N SER A 141 11.17 -17.35 14.42
CA SER A 141 12.46 -18.00 14.16
C SER A 141 12.99 -18.79 15.35
N MET A 142 12.65 -18.37 16.58
CA MET A 142 13.07 -19.03 17.83
C MET A 142 12.14 -20.17 18.23
N TYR A 143 10.84 -20.04 17.94
CA TYR A 143 9.81 -20.99 18.36
C TYR A 143 10.13 -22.44 18.00
N PRO A 144 10.66 -22.76 16.80
CA PRO A 144 10.99 -24.13 16.45
C PRO A 144 11.99 -24.80 17.38
N GLN A 145 12.98 -24.03 17.82
CA GLN A 145 14.01 -24.53 18.73
C GLN A 145 13.40 -24.82 20.11
N LEU A 146 12.49 -23.96 20.60
CA LEU A 146 11.75 -24.18 21.84
C LEU A 146 10.77 -25.35 21.74
N SER A 147 10.07 -25.45 20.61
CA SER A 147 9.01 -26.44 20.39
C SER A 147 9.60 -27.84 20.26
N TYR A 148 10.74 -27.97 19.57
CA TYR A 148 11.50 -29.23 19.52
C TYR A 148 12.09 -29.62 20.87
N SER A 149 12.69 -28.68 21.63
CA SER A 149 13.23 -29.02 22.96
C SER A 149 12.13 -29.54 23.90
N LEU A 150 10.98 -28.86 23.94
CA LEU A 150 9.80 -29.32 24.68
C LEU A 150 9.31 -30.70 24.24
N TYR A 151 9.31 -30.98 22.94
CA TYR A 151 8.94 -32.28 22.40
C TYR A 151 9.93 -33.38 22.83
N SER A 152 11.23 -33.13 22.69
CA SER A 152 12.28 -34.06 23.05
C SER A 152 12.21 -34.43 24.54
N ASP A 153 12.14 -33.41 25.40
CA ASP A 153 12.05 -33.60 26.86
C ASP A 153 10.79 -34.39 27.24
N PHE A 154 9.65 -34.08 26.62
CA PHE A 154 8.40 -34.81 26.86
C PHE A 154 8.49 -36.28 26.46
N VAL A 155 9.12 -36.60 25.33
CA VAL A 155 9.28 -37.99 24.88
C VAL A 155 10.23 -38.75 25.81
N HIS A 156 11.35 -38.15 26.19
CA HIS A 156 12.31 -38.78 27.10
C HIS A 156 11.74 -38.99 28.51
N ASP A 157 10.98 -38.03 29.06
CA ASP A 157 10.37 -38.16 30.39
C ASP A 157 9.22 -39.19 30.39
N LYS A 158 8.34 -39.13 29.39
CA LYS A 158 7.12 -39.96 29.37
C LYS A 158 7.33 -41.35 28.79
N TYR A 159 8.32 -41.50 27.91
CA TYR A 159 8.64 -42.75 27.21
C TYR A 159 10.14 -43.08 27.31
N PRO A 160 10.71 -43.24 28.51
CA PRO A 160 12.15 -43.51 28.69
C PRO A 160 12.61 -44.86 28.11
N ALA A 161 11.68 -45.73 27.73
CA ALA A 161 11.96 -47.00 27.05
C ALA A 161 12.03 -46.87 25.52
N LEU A 162 11.67 -45.72 24.95
CA LEU A 162 11.96 -45.40 23.55
C LEU A 162 13.44 -45.04 23.46
N ASP A 163 14.26 -45.98 23.00
CA ASP A 163 15.68 -45.77 22.65
C ASP A 163 15.77 -45.17 21.25
N ALA A 164 15.08 -44.05 21.04
CA ALA A 164 15.08 -43.32 19.77
C ALA A 164 16.25 -42.33 19.77
N ASP A 165 17.01 -42.32 18.68
CA ASP A 165 18.10 -41.36 18.48
C ASP A 165 17.53 -39.95 18.25
N GLU A 166 18.31 -38.91 18.56
CA GLU A 166 17.90 -37.49 18.39
C GLU A 166 17.51 -37.19 16.94
N GLU A 167 18.19 -37.81 15.98
CA GLU A 167 17.94 -37.66 14.55
C GLU A 167 16.59 -38.29 14.14
N GLU A 168 16.22 -39.43 14.74
CA GLU A 168 14.92 -40.06 14.53
C GLU A 168 13.79 -39.24 15.15
N LEU A 169 13.98 -38.75 16.38
CA LEU A 169 13.04 -37.86 17.07
C LEU A 169 12.80 -36.58 16.26
N ARG A 170 13.86 -36.00 15.68
CA ARG A 170 13.74 -34.82 14.82
C ARG A 170 13.01 -35.14 13.52
N GLY A 171 13.27 -36.29 12.92
CA GLY A 171 12.53 -36.76 11.75
C GLY A 171 11.03 -36.92 12.01
N TYR A 172 10.64 -37.45 13.18
CA TYR A 172 9.22 -37.52 13.57
C TYR A 172 8.61 -36.15 13.82
N TYR A 173 9.35 -35.25 14.44
CA TYR A 173 8.92 -33.88 14.68
C TYR A 173 8.65 -33.13 13.37
N ASP A 174 9.61 -33.15 12.46
CA ASP A 174 9.54 -32.48 11.16
C ASP A 174 8.43 -33.07 10.29
N ALA A 175 8.19 -34.39 10.37
CA ALA A 175 7.13 -35.06 9.62
C ALA A 175 5.70 -34.67 10.04
N VAL A 176 5.52 -34.18 11.27
CA VAL A 176 4.21 -33.71 11.76
C VAL A 176 3.89 -32.32 11.19
N ASP A 177 4.89 -31.58 10.69
CA ASP A 177 4.74 -30.21 10.19
C ASP A 177 3.94 -29.33 11.16
N ALA A 178 4.21 -29.48 12.46
CA ALA A 178 3.48 -28.79 13.53
C ALA A 178 3.62 -27.26 13.45
N GLU A 179 4.62 -26.78 12.72
CA GLU A 179 5.01 -25.37 12.61
C GLU A 179 4.51 -24.71 11.32
N GLY A 180 4.36 -25.47 10.22
CA GLY A 180 4.13 -24.93 8.89
C GLY A 180 5.24 -23.95 8.43
N ASP A 181 5.14 -23.46 7.18
CA ASP A 181 6.14 -22.54 6.61
C ASP A 181 6.25 -21.17 7.33
N ASP A 182 5.29 -20.79 8.18
CA ASP A 182 5.34 -19.58 9.01
C ASP A 182 4.20 -19.56 10.06
N LEU A 183 4.55 -19.52 11.35
CA LEU A 183 3.62 -19.42 12.50
C LEU A 183 2.79 -18.12 12.48
N PHE A 184 3.40 -17.05 12.00
CA PHE A 184 2.77 -15.73 11.89
C PHE A 184 2.64 -15.35 10.43
N ARG A 185 1.41 -15.05 10.02
CA ARG A 185 1.11 -14.60 8.66
C ARG A 185 0.50 -13.22 8.71
N ILE A 186 0.94 -12.35 7.82
CA ILE A 186 0.31 -11.05 7.65
C ILE A 186 -0.97 -11.27 6.84
N VAL A 187 -2.07 -10.80 7.38
CA VAL A 187 -3.39 -10.92 6.77
C VAL A 187 -3.98 -9.52 6.63
N TYR A 188 -4.56 -9.21 5.48
CA TYR A 188 -5.36 -8.01 5.31
C TYR A 188 -6.64 -8.09 6.17
N PRO A 189 -7.31 -6.96 6.49
CA PRO A 189 -8.53 -6.96 7.31
C PRO A 189 -9.70 -7.81 6.77
N ASP A 190 -9.64 -8.26 5.52
CA ASP A 190 -10.60 -9.14 4.85
C ASP A 190 -10.25 -10.63 4.93
N GLY A 191 -9.16 -10.99 5.60
CA GLY A 191 -8.73 -12.38 5.74
C GLY A 191 -7.82 -12.88 4.61
N GLU A 192 -7.48 -12.04 3.63
CA GLU A 192 -6.53 -12.42 2.59
C GLU A 192 -5.10 -12.45 3.14
N VAL A 193 -4.51 -13.64 3.12
CA VAL A 193 -3.10 -13.86 3.49
C VAL A 193 -2.22 -13.18 2.44
N ILE A 194 -1.29 -12.35 2.90
CA ILE A 194 -0.24 -11.79 2.05
C ILE A 194 0.65 -12.95 1.61
N LYS A 195 0.44 -13.43 0.38
CA LYS A 195 1.10 -14.62 -0.19
C LYS A 195 2.57 -14.40 -0.52
N SER A 196 3.00 -13.15 -0.63
CA SER A 196 4.39 -12.78 -0.81
C SER A 196 4.73 -11.58 0.04
N ASP A 197 5.80 -11.77 0.77
CA ASP A 197 6.53 -10.82 1.57
C ASP A 197 6.80 -9.47 0.84
N GLU A 198 7.02 -9.50 -0.47
CA GLU A 198 7.13 -8.32 -1.37
C GLU A 198 5.86 -7.44 -1.44
N GLY A 199 4.68 -8.01 -1.11
CA GLY A 199 3.39 -7.34 -1.24
C GLY A 199 3.20 -6.13 -0.31
N TYR A 200 3.93 -6.06 0.81
CA TYR A 200 3.83 -4.93 1.74
C TYR A 200 4.57 -3.69 1.23
N LEU A 201 5.77 -3.83 0.62
CA LEU A 201 6.49 -2.70 0.02
C LEU A 201 5.73 -2.07 -1.14
N LEU A 202 4.98 -2.90 -1.86
CA LEU A 202 4.12 -2.48 -2.95
C LEU A 202 2.75 -1.96 -2.46
N SER A 203 2.44 -2.05 -1.15
CA SER A 203 1.16 -1.61 -0.58
C SER A 203 0.79 -0.15 -0.92
N PRO A 204 1.71 0.83 -0.85
CA PRO A 204 1.39 2.22 -1.18
C PRO A 204 1.14 2.46 -2.68
N VAL A 205 1.59 1.57 -3.57
CA VAL A 205 1.50 1.73 -5.03
C VAL A 205 0.05 1.92 -5.47
N ARG A 206 -0.87 1.13 -4.91
CA ARG A 206 -2.30 1.24 -5.20
C ARG A 206 -2.84 2.64 -4.87
N GLY A 207 -2.42 3.19 -3.73
CA GLY A 207 -2.78 4.56 -3.32
C GLY A 207 -2.21 5.62 -4.27
N LEU A 208 -0.93 5.52 -4.61
CA LEU A 208 -0.25 6.45 -5.52
C LEU A 208 -0.87 6.47 -6.92
N LEU A 209 -1.22 5.30 -7.47
CA LEU A 209 -1.90 5.20 -8.78
C LEU A 209 -3.25 5.94 -8.78
N SER A 210 -4.00 5.85 -7.67
CA SER A 210 -5.26 6.59 -7.53
C SER A 210 -5.05 8.11 -7.47
N VAL A 211 -3.98 8.57 -6.82
CA VAL A 211 -3.61 10.00 -6.79
C VAL A 211 -3.19 10.49 -8.18
N LEU A 212 -2.37 9.72 -8.91
CA LEU A 212 -1.99 10.04 -10.29
C LEU A 212 -3.20 10.14 -11.22
N THR A 213 -4.20 9.28 -11.03
CA THR A 213 -5.47 9.35 -11.77
C THR A 213 -6.19 10.67 -11.52
N VAL A 214 -6.22 11.16 -10.27
CA VAL A 214 -6.82 12.46 -9.96
C VAL A 214 -6.02 13.64 -10.51
N ILE A 215 -4.69 13.60 -10.40
CA ILE A 215 -3.80 14.60 -11.01
C ILE A 215 -4.06 14.68 -12.52
N GLY A 216 -4.18 13.53 -13.18
CA GLY A 216 -4.58 13.42 -14.57
C GLY A 216 -5.93 14.06 -14.90
N GLY A 217 -6.94 13.83 -14.06
CA GLY A 217 -8.26 14.44 -14.20
C GLY A 217 -8.25 15.97 -14.04
N LEU A 218 -7.44 16.50 -13.12
CA LEU A 218 -7.24 17.94 -12.95
C LEU A 218 -6.50 18.55 -14.14
N ALA A 219 -5.47 17.87 -14.65
CA ALA A 219 -4.78 18.27 -15.88
C ALA A 219 -5.71 18.28 -17.10
N ALA A 220 -6.58 17.27 -17.23
CA ALA A 220 -7.60 17.24 -18.27
C ALA A 220 -8.59 18.41 -18.14
N SER A 221 -8.96 18.77 -16.91
CA SER A 221 -9.84 19.92 -16.63
C SER A 221 -9.18 21.25 -17.02
N MET A 222 -7.86 21.37 -16.82
CA MET A 222 -7.06 22.50 -17.28
C MET A 222 -7.01 22.57 -18.82
N PHE A 223 -6.76 21.46 -19.50
CA PHE A 223 -6.76 21.42 -20.97
C PHE A 223 -8.13 21.77 -21.55
N TYR A 224 -9.21 21.34 -20.90
CA TYR A 224 -10.56 21.73 -21.27
C TYR A 224 -10.77 23.24 -21.18
N LEU A 225 -10.38 23.88 -20.06
CA LEU A 225 -10.50 25.34 -19.90
C LEU A 225 -9.68 26.09 -20.96
N ARG A 226 -8.49 25.62 -21.27
CA ARG A 226 -7.64 26.19 -22.33
C ARG A 226 -8.29 26.08 -23.70
N ASP A 227 -8.86 24.92 -24.00
CA ASP A 227 -9.56 24.67 -25.26
C ASP A 227 -10.85 25.49 -25.39
N GLU A 228 -11.54 25.75 -24.28
CA GLU A 228 -12.69 26.65 -24.25
C GLU A 228 -12.28 28.11 -24.49
N ARG A 229 -11.18 28.57 -23.89
CA ARG A 229 -10.60 29.91 -24.15
C ARG A 229 -10.18 30.10 -25.61
N GLU A 230 -9.64 29.06 -26.24
CA GLU A 230 -9.28 29.04 -27.66
C GLU A 230 -10.50 28.92 -28.60
N MET A 231 -11.74 29.02 -28.08
CA MET A 231 -13.00 29.01 -28.83
C MET A 231 -13.24 27.75 -29.68
N ARG A 232 -12.57 26.63 -29.36
CA ARG A 232 -12.69 25.36 -30.11
C ARG A 232 -14.08 24.72 -29.98
N PHE A 233 -14.87 25.16 -29.00
CA PHE A 233 -16.24 24.69 -28.76
C PHE A 233 -17.32 25.74 -29.11
N ALA A 234 -17.00 26.74 -29.95
CA ALA A 234 -17.93 27.83 -30.27
C ALA A 234 -19.29 27.36 -30.85
N LEU A 235 -19.32 26.23 -31.56
CA LEU A 235 -20.53 25.66 -32.16
C LEU A 235 -21.37 24.81 -31.20
N VAL A 236 -20.92 24.64 -29.95
CA VAL A 236 -21.62 23.83 -28.94
C VAL A 236 -22.59 24.70 -28.15
N SER A 237 -23.86 24.29 -28.10
CA SER A 237 -24.87 24.93 -27.26
C SER A 237 -24.51 24.87 -25.77
N GLU A 238 -24.83 25.93 -25.02
CA GLU A 238 -24.43 26.06 -23.61
C GLU A 238 -24.85 24.88 -22.74
N ASN A 239 -26.05 24.32 -22.96
CA ASN A 239 -26.53 23.14 -22.22
C ASN A 239 -25.73 21.86 -22.49
N LYS A 240 -25.08 21.76 -23.67
CA LYS A 240 -24.24 20.60 -24.03
C LYS A 240 -22.81 20.74 -23.54
N ARG A 241 -22.35 21.95 -23.15
CA ARG A 241 -20.98 22.18 -22.68
C ARG A 241 -20.64 21.37 -21.44
N PHE A 242 -21.59 21.24 -20.51
CA PHE A 242 -21.41 20.40 -19.31
C PHE A 242 -21.16 18.93 -19.68
N VAL A 243 -22.01 18.35 -20.55
CA VAL A 243 -21.86 16.96 -20.99
C VAL A 243 -20.57 16.75 -21.77
N ILE A 244 -20.22 17.68 -22.67
CA ILE A 244 -18.98 17.62 -23.44
C ILE A 244 -17.76 17.67 -22.54
N SER A 245 -17.80 18.51 -21.51
CA SER A 245 -16.75 18.50 -20.50
C SER A 245 -16.66 17.14 -19.81
N LEU A 246 -17.77 16.54 -19.41
CA LEU A 246 -17.73 15.26 -18.71
C LEU A 246 -17.08 14.20 -19.59
N ILE A 247 -17.43 14.17 -20.88
CA ILE A 247 -16.82 13.26 -21.84
C ILE A 247 -15.32 13.58 -22.02
N TYR A 248 -14.93 14.86 -22.10
CA TYR A 248 -13.53 15.27 -22.21
C TYR A 248 -12.69 14.72 -21.05
N SER A 249 -13.14 14.97 -19.81
CA SER A 249 -12.46 14.50 -18.61
C SER A 249 -12.48 12.98 -18.51
N LEU A 250 -13.60 12.33 -18.87
CA LEU A 250 -13.73 10.88 -18.83
C LEU A 250 -12.75 10.19 -19.78
N VAL A 251 -12.61 10.67 -21.02
CA VAL A 251 -11.64 10.10 -21.97
C VAL A 251 -10.23 10.15 -21.40
N ALA A 252 -9.81 11.32 -20.91
CA ALA A 252 -8.47 11.50 -20.34
C ALA A 252 -8.21 10.63 -19.09
N VAL A 253 -9.19 10.57 -18.19
CA VAL A 253 -9.09 9.78 -16.95
C VAL A 253 -9.09 8.28 -17.25
N MET A 254 -9.87 7.81 -18.23
CA MET A 254 -9.89 6.40 -18.62
C MET A 254 -8.54 5.93 -19.16
N ASP A 255 -7.83 6.74 -19.94
CA ASP A 255 -6.49 6.37 -20.43
C ASP A 255 -5.52 6.12 -19.26
N ILE A 256 -5.54 6.99 -18.24
CA ILE A 256 -4.69 6.88 -17.05
C ILE A 256 -5.15 5.73 -16.14
N ALA A 257 -6.45 5.52 -16.00
CA ALA A 257 -7.02 4.44 -15.21
C ALA A 257 -6.68 3.06 -15.81
N VAL A 258 -6.74 2.93 -17.15
CA VAL A 258 -6.31 1.72 -17.85
C VAL A 258 -4.81 1.50 -17.69
N ALA A 259 -3.98 2.54 -17.85
CA ALA A 259 -2.54 2.44 -17.60
C ALA A 259 -2.25 2.01 -16.15
N SER A 260 -2.97 2.57 -15.18
CA SER A 260 -2.86 2.22 -13.76
C SER A 260 -3.29 0.78 -13.49
N LEU A 261 -4.35 0.29 -14.14
CA LEU A 261 -4.81 -1.09 -14.03
C LEU A 261 -3.79 -2.08 -14.59
N ILE A 262 -3.19 -1.78 -15.74
CA ILE A 262 -2.12 -2.60 -16.34
C ILE A 262 -0.89 -2.62 -15.42
N ALA A 263 -0.51 -1.45 -14.89
CA ALA A 263 0.63 -1.33 -13.99
C ALA A 263 0.38 -2.09 -12.67
N LEU A 264 -0.82 -2.02 -12.11
CA LEU A 264 -1.22 -2.79 -10.93
C LEU A 264 -1.22 -4.29 -11.21
N ALA A 265 -1.72 -4.72 -12.36
CA ALA A 265 -1.68 -6.13 -12.76
C ALA A 265 -0.23 -6.66 -12.86
N ALA A 266 0.71 -5.83 -13.32
CA ALA A 266 2.13 -6.19 -13.38
C ALA A 266 2.78 -6.39 -11.99
N THR A 267 2.24 -5.75 -10.94
CA THR A 267 2.74 -5.92 -9.56
C THR A 267 2.24 -7.16 -8.83
N GLY A 268 1.31 -7.92 -9.41
CA GLY A 268 0.70 -9.09 -8.74
C GLY A 268 -0.26 -8.75 -7.58
N LEU A 269 -0.47 -7.46 -7.26
CA LEU A 269 -1.36 -7.00 -6.18
C LEU A 269 -2.87 -7.05 -6.50
N SER A 270 -3.25 -7.66 -7.61
CA SER A 270 -4.65 -7.68 -8.06
C SER A 270 -5.50 -8.63 -7.20
N VAL A 271 -6.56 -8.11 -6.59
CA VAL A 271 -7.50 -8.91 -5.76
C VAL A 271 -8.41 -9.80 -6.63
N GLY A 272 -8.68 -9.36 -7.86
CA GLY A 272 -9.39 -10.16 -8.86
C GLY A 272 -9.87 -9.32 -10.04
N ILE A 273 -9.85 -9.90 -11.25
CA ILE A 273 -10.08 -9.17 -12.51
C ILE A 273 -11.42 -8.40 -12.51
N GLY A 274 -12.51 -9.04 -12.05
CA GLY A 274 -13.84 -8.41 -12.02
C GLY A 274 -13.94 -7.27 -11.01
N ARG A 275 -13.36 -7.44 -9.82
CA ARG A 275 -13.37 -6.43 -8.75
C ARG A 275 -12.49 -5.23 -9.14
N GLU A 276 -11.31 -5.48 -9.68
CA GLU A 276 -10.40 -4.43 -10.15
C GLU A 276 -11.01 -3.59 -11.27
N LEU A 277 -11.69 -4.23 -12.23
CA LEU A 277 -12.37 -3.51 -13.31
C LEU A 277 -13.49 -2.60 -12.77
N LEU A 278 -14.27 -3.08 -11.80
CA LEU A 278 -15.30 -2.29 -11.13
C LEU A 278 -14.70 -1.11 -10.36
N LEU A 279 -13.66 -1.35 -9.55
CA LEU A 279 -13.00 -0.32 -8.76
C LEU A 279 -12.32 0.74 -9.65
N CYS A 280 -11.70 0.31 -10.75
CA CYS A 280 -11.11 1.19 -11.75
C CYS A 280 -12.18 2.09 -12.40
N LEU A 281 -13.34 1.53 -12.76
CA LEU A 281 -14.46 2.31 -13.29
C LEU A 281 -14.99 3.33 -12.27
N MET A 282 -15.15 2.93 -11.01
CA MET A 282 -15.61 3.81 -9.94
C MET A 282 -14.59 4.92 -9.62
N LEU A 283 -13.30 4.60 -9.65
CA LEU A 283 -12.22 5.58 -9.52
C LEU A 283 -12.26 6.59 -10.67
N ALA A 284 -12.47 6.14 -11.91
CA ALA A 284 -12.59 7.03 -13.05
C ALA A 284 -13.80 7.97 -12.92
N LEU A 285 -14.97 7.44 -12.55
CA LEU A 285 -16.20 8.23 -12.38
C LEU A 285 -16.10 9.24 -11.22
N SER A 286 -15.59 8.80 -10.07
CA SER A 286 -15.37 9.69 -8.91
C SER A 286 -14.36 10.78 -9.24
N THR A 287 -13.28 10.46 -9.94
CA THR A 287 -12.28 11.43 -10.39
C THR A 287 -12.88 12.47 -11.33
N VAL A 288 -13.68 12.04 -12.31
CA VAL A 288 -14.37 12.95 -13.24
C VAL A 288 -15.32 13.87 -12.48
N GLY A 289 -16.11 13.33 -11.55
CA GLY A 289 -17.01 14.12 -10.70
C GLY A 289 -16.24 15.15 -9.87
N PHE A 290 -15.20 14.70 -9.16
CA PHE A 290 -14.36 15.54 -8.29
C PHE A 290 -13.67 16.66 -9.08
N CYS A 291 -13.05 16.35 -10.21
CA CYS A 291 -12.35 17.34 -11.04
C CYS A 291 -13.33 18.34 -11.67
N THR A 292 -14.53 17.88 -12.03
CA THR A 292 -15.60 18.76 -12.53
C THR A 292 -16.06 19.73 -11.44
N LEU A 293 -16.28 19.24 -10.22
CA LEU A 293 -16.62 20.07 -9.06
C LEU A 293 -15.53 21.12 -8.79
N MET A 294 -14.27 20.70 -8.76
CA MET A 294 -13.12 21.61 -8.55
C MET A 294 -13.06 22.70 -9.62
N ARG A 295 -13.25 22.35 -10.91
CA ARG A 295 -13.28 23.34 -11.99
C ARG A 295 -14.47 24.28 -11.88
N LEU A 296 -15.62 23.81 -11.41
CA LEU A 296 -16.78 24.67 -11.20
C LEU A 296 -16.52 25.67 -10.07
N ILE A 297 -15.79 25.30 -9.02
CA ILE A 297 -15.40 26.22 -7.94
C ILE A 297 -14.30 27.17 -8.43
N VAL A 298 -13.31 26.65 -9.17
CA VAL A 298 -12.12 27.36 -9.65
C VAL A 298 -12.09 27.38 -11.18
N PRO A 299 -12.72 28.37 -11.83
CA PRO A 299 -12.88 28.40 -13.29
C PRO A 299 -11.64 28.90 -14.07
N LYS A 300 -10.53 29.20 -13.39
CA LYS A 300 -9.31 29.72 -14.03
C LYS A 300 -8.29 28.60 -14.24
N GLU A 301 -7.75 28.53 -15.46
CA GLU A 301 -6.72 27.55 -15.85
C GLU A 301 -5.49 27.59 -14.93
N GLU A 302 -4.96 28.78 -14.66
CA GLU A 302 -3.77 29.00 -13.81
C GLU A 302 -3.99 28.49 -12.37
N LEU A 303 -5.19 28.72 -11.83
CA LEU A 303 -5.52 28.29 -10.47
C LEU A 303 -5.68 26.77 -10.38
N ILE A 304 -6.24 26.11 -11.40
CA ILE A 304 -6.26 24.64 -11.46
C ILE A 304 -4.84 24.10 -11.53
N GLY A 305 -3.96 24.71 -12.32
CA GLY A 305 -2.54 24.34 -12.37
C GLY A 305 -1.86 24.42 -11.00
N ALA A 306 -2.07 25.52 -10.27
CA ALA A 306 -1.53 25.69 -8.91
C ALA A 306 -2.15 24.73 -7.88
N LEU A 307 -3.39 24.29 -8.10
CA LEU A 307 -4.12 23.41 -7.20
C LEU A 307 -3.65 21.94 -7.29
N ILE A 308 -3.13 21.51 -8.45
CA ILE A 308 -2.66 20.13 -8.66
C ILE A 308 -1.69 19.65 -7.55
N PRO A 309 -0.55 20.34 -7.29
CA PRO A 309 0.39 19.87 -6.26
C PRO A 309 -0.22 19.92 -4.84
N VAL A 310 -1.04 20.93 -4.54
CA VAL A 310 -1.70 21.06 -3.24
C VAL A 310 -2.66 19.90 -3.00
N VAL A 311 -3.47 19.56 -4.00
CA VAL A 311 -4.40 18.42 -3.92
C VAL A 311 -3.66 17.10 -3.85
N ALA A 312 -2.56 16.93 -4.60
CA ALA A 312 -1.74 15.72 -4.54
C ALA A 312 -1.19 15.49 -3.11
N VAL A 313 -0.58 16.50 -2.51
CA VAL A 313 -0.06 16.42 -1.13
C VAL A 313 -1.20 16.19 -0.13
N ALA A 314 -2.33 16.89 -0.28
CA ALA A 314 -3.49 16.69 0.58
C ALA A 314 -4.04 15.26 0.49
N MET A 315 -4.08 14.65 -0.70
CA MET A 315 -4.50 13.25 -0.84
C MET A 315 -3.52 12.29 -0.19
N ILE A 316 -2.22 12.51 -0.34
CA ILE A 316 -1.18 11.68 0.29
C ILE A 316 -1.27 11.74 1.82
N ALA A 317 -1.60 12.91 2.38
CA ALA A 317 -1.70 13.11 3.83
C ALA A 317 -3.05 12.68 4.43
N LEU A 318 -4.17 12.93 3.72
CA LEU A 318 -5.53 12.66 4.22
C LEU A 318 -5.98 11.22 3.94
N CYS A 319 -5.46 10.59 2.88
CA CYS A 319 -5.72 9.19 2.57
C CYS A 319 -4.65 8.32 3.25
N PRO A 320 -5.01 7.11 3.72
CA PRO A 320 -4.08 6.20 4.37
C PRO A 320 -3.16 5.53 3.33
N ILE A 321 -2.32 6.33 2.66
CA ILE A 321 -1.32 5.86 1.69
C ILE A 321 -0.01 5.57 2.40
N PHE A 322 0.47 6.53 3.20
CA PHE A 322 1.65 6.36 4.07
C PHE A 322 1.33 6.62 5.55
N ILE A 323 0.42 7.54 5.83
CA ILE A 323 0.10 7.98 7.20
C ILE A 323 -1.37 7.73 7.46
N ASN A 324 -1.68 7.03 8.56
CA ASN A 324 -3.06 6.85 8.99
C ASN A 324 -3.48 8.00 9.92
N VAL A 325 -3.87 9.13 9.33
CA VAL A 325 -4.42 10.27 10.08
C VAL A 325 -5.89 9.99 10.37
N ASN A 326 -6.35 10.07 11.61
CA ASN A 326 -7.78 9.91 11.97
C ASN A 326 -8.65 11.01 11.34
N VAL A 327 -9.10 10.77 10.10
CA VAL A 327 -9.99 11.65 9.33
C VAL A 327 -11.36 10.97 9.26
N PRO A 328 -12.46 11.70 9.46
CA PRO A 328 -13.79 11.11 9.40
C PRO A 328 -14.06 10.45 8.05
N SER A 329 -14.69 9.26 8.08
CA SER A 329 -14.86 8.40 6.90
C SER A 329 -15.56 9.08 5.73
N TRP A 330 -16.53 9.97 6.01
CA TRP A 330 -17.25 10.70 4.97
C TRP A 330 -16.34 11.65 4.16
N LEU A 331 -15.33 12.25 4.80
CA LEU A 331 -14.40 13.16 4.13
C LEU A 331 -13.42 12.38 3.26
N ARG A 332 -12.94 11.22 3.76
CA ARG A 332 -12.09 10.31 2.97
C ARG A 332 -12.82 9.77 1.74
N MET A 333 -14.11 9.47 1.84
CA MET A 333 -14.93 8.99 0.71
C MET A 333 -15.21 10.04 -0.36
N LEU A 334 -15.21 11.32 0.00
CA LEU A 334 -15.38 12.41 -0.95
C LEU A 334 -14.17 12.56 -1.89
N ILE A 335 -13.00 12.15 -1.40
CA ILE A 335 -11.75 12.13 -2.15
C ILE A 335 -11.69 10.82 -2.96
N PRO A 336 -11.52 10.86 -4.29
CA PRO A 336 -11.48 9.65 -5.12
C PRO A 336 -10.47 8.60 -4.65
N ALA A 337 -9.26 9.03 -4.27
CA ALA A 337 -8.21 8.16 -3.75
C ALA A 337 -8.61 7.45 -2.44
N GLY A 338 -9.26 8.17 -1.52
CA GLY A 338 -9.72 7.60 -0.25
C GLY A 338 -10.88 6.63 -0.42
N GLY A 339 -11.83 6.95 -1.30
CA GLY A 339 -12.93 6.05 -1.65
C GLY A 339 -12.44 4.76 -2.31
N TYR A 340 -11.46 4.86 -3.21
CA TYR A 340 -10.85 3.70 -3.85
C TYR A 340 -10.19 2.78 -2.83
N LEU A 341 -9.33 3.30 -1.95
CA LEU A 341 -8.67 2.49 -0.92
C LEU A 341 -9.64 1.83 0.07
N ALA A 342 -10.71 2.52 0.48
CA ALA A 342 -11.72 1.95 1.37
C ALA A 342 -12.55 0.83 0.70
N ALA A 343 -12.83 0.98 -0.61
CA ALA A 343 -13.65 0.04 -1.38
C ALA A 343 -12.92 -1.26 -1.77
N VAL A 344 -11.58 -1.28 -1.70
CA VAL A 344 -10.76 -2.43 -2.08
C VAL A 344 -11.10 -3.67 -1.27
N HIS A 345 -11.37 -3.53 0.03
CA HIS A 345 -11.57 -4.67 0.93
C HIS A 345 -13.02 -4.86 1.38
N SER A 346 -13.91 -3.86 1.24
CA SER A 346 -15.30 -3.94 1.73
C SER A 346 -16.37 -3.64 0.67
N ASN A 347 -17.34 -4.55 0.54
CA ASN A 347 -18.52 -4.38 -0.33
C ASN A 347 -19.46 -3.27 0.16
N LEU A 348 -19.52 -3.04 1.47
CA LEU A 348 -20.33 -1.96 2.04
C LEU A 348 -19.76 -0.59 1.63
N GLU A 349 -18.43 -0.48 1.63
CA GLU A 349 -17.74 0.74 1.27
C GLU A 349 -17.88 1.06 -0.23
N ILE A 350 -17.97 0.04 -1.09
CA ILE A 350 -18.36 0.20 -2.52
C ILE A 350 -19.72 0.88 -2.62
N LEU A 351 -20.72 0.40 -1.86
CA LEU A 351 -22.07 0.96 -1.94
C LEU A 351 -22.10 2.41 -1.43
N ARG A 352 -21.45 2.69 -0.30
CA ARG A 352 -21.32 4.06 0.24
C ARG A 352 -20.61 4.99 -0.74
N TRP A 353 -19.54 4.52 -1.39
CA TRP A 353 -18.82 5.29 -2.38
C TRP A 353 -19.66 5.60 -3.63
N SER A 354 -20.49 4.66 -4.09
CA SER A 354 -21.41 4.91 -5.22
C SER A 354 -22.43 6.01 -4.92
N VAL A 355 -22.93 6.08 -3.68
CA VAL A 355 -23.80 7.18 -3.21
C VAL A 355 -23.04 8.51 -3.18
N CYS A 356 -21.79 8.53 -2.69
CA CYS A 356 -20.95 9.73 -2.71
C CYS A 356 -20.69 10.22 -4.13
N ILE A 357 -20.41 9.32 -5.08
CA ILE A 357 -20.23 9.65 -6.49
C ILE A 357 -21.48 10.32 -7.04
N ALA A 358 -22.66 9.74 -6.81
CA ALA A 358 -23.93 10.32 -7.23
C ALA A 358 -24.14 11.73 -6.64
N PHE A 359 -23.82 11.92 -5.36
CA PHE A 359 -23.90 13.22 -4.70
C PHE A 359 -22.95 14.28 -5.30
N ILE A 360 -21.72 13.89 -5.67
CA ILE A 360 -20.76 14.80 -6.33
C ILE A 360 -21.27 15.24 -7.70
N PHE A 361 -21.85 14.32 -8.48
CA PHE A 361 -22.41 14.64 -9.80
C PHE A 361 -23.66 15.52 -9.71
N THR A 362 -24.58 15.23 -8.79
CA THR A 362 -25.78 16.07 -8.59
C THR A 362 -25.40 17.45 -8.08
N GLY A 363 -24.49 17.56 -7.11
CA GLY A 363 -23.95 18.83 -6.64
C GLY A 363 -23.29 19.64 -7.75
N SER A 364 -22.47 19.00 -8.59
CA SER A 364 -21.83 19.64 -9.75
C SER A 364 -22.86 20.17 -10.76
N PHE A 365 -23.91 19.39 -11.04
CA PHE A 365 -24.97 19.81 -11.94
C PHE A 365 -25.78 21.00 -11.39
N CYS A 366 -26.10 20.98 -10.09
CA CYS A 366 -26.79 22.09 -9.42
C CYS A 366 -25.97 23.39 -9.47
N ILE A 367 -24.68 23.32 -9.17
CA ILE A 367 -23.77 24.49 -9.25
C ILE A 367 -23.69 25.02 -10.69
N PHE A 368 -23.60 24.13 -11.68
CA PHE A 368 -23.59 24.52 -13.08
C PHE A 368 -24.89 25.25 -13.48
N LYS A 369 -26.06 24.71 -13.08
CA LYS A 369 -27.36 25.34 -13.34
C LYS A 369 -27.52 26.70 -12.64
N LEU A 370 -27.06 26.82 -11.40
CA LEU A 370 -27.05 28.09 -10.66
C LEU A 370 -26.19 29.14 -11.40
N LYS A 371 -24.98 28.78 -11.82
CA LYS A 371 -24.12 29.69 -12.60
C LYS A 371 -24.78 30.13 -13.91
N GLN A 372 -25.42 29.21 -14.64
CA GLN A 372 -26.13 29.53 -15.87
C GLN A 372 -27.29 30.51 -15.63
N PHE A 373 -28.05 30.31 -14.55
CA PHE A 373 -29.14 31.19 -14.16
C PHE A 373 -28.65 32.61 -13.84
N PHE A 374 -27.62 32.76 -12.99
CA PHE A 374 -27.04 34.06 -12.67
C PHE A 374 -26.49 34.79 -13.90
N ILE A 375 -25.80 34.09 -14.80
CA ILE A 375 -25.27 34.70 -16.03
C ILE A 375 -26.39 35.16 -16.97
N SER A 376 -27.51 34.43 -17.04
CA SER A 376 -28.66 34.84 -17.86
C SER A 376 -29.40 36.06 -17.30
N ASN A 377 -29.42 36.23 -15.96
CA ASN A 377 -30.08 37.36 -15.30
C ASN A 377 -29.24 38.65 -15.32
N ILE A 378 -27.92 38.56 -15.49
CA ILE A 378 -27.03 39.74 -15.61
C ILE A 378 -27.00 40.27 -17.07
N LYS A 379 -27.39 39.45 -18.06
CA LYS A 379 -27.46 39.83 -19.48
C LYS A 379 -28.83 40.36 -19.93
N ARG A 380 -29.84 40.34 -19.06
CA ARG A 380 -31.13 41.03 -19.24
C ARG A 380 -31.08 42.34 -18.49
#